data_AF-A0A1G3VSL9-F1
#
_entry.id   AF-A0A1G3VSL9-F1
#
_cell.length_a   1.000
_cell.length_b   1.000
_cell.length_c   1.000
_cell.angle_alpha   90.00
_cell.angle_beta   90.00
_cell.angle_gamma   90.00
#
_symmetry.space_group_name_H-M   'P 1'
#
loop_
_entity.id
_entity.type
_entity.pdbx_description
1 polymer ?
#
loop_
_entity_poly.entity_id
_entity_poly.type
_entity_poly.pdbx_seq_one_letter_code
_entity_poly.pdbx_strand_id
1 'polypeptide(L)'
;MIAETIEHIADRVLAYEETDLTALLNHFKTRMEQFEPGPAWERAVIAYFLINGVRVKNALKQGKMNSQELNSGNRPALRVVK
;
A
#
# COMPACT_ATOMS: atom_id res chain seq x y z
N MET A 1 4.61 -23.05 -9.30
CA MET A 1 3.94 -22.29 -10.41
C MET A 1 4.03 -20.79 -10.15
N ILE A 2 3.84 -19.93 -11.16
CA ILE A 2 3.91 -18.46 -10.98
C ILE A 2 2.92 -17.93 -9.94
N ALA A 3 1.75 -18.55 -9.83
CA ALA A 3 0.73 -18.20 -8.83
C ALA A 3 1.25 -18.34 -7.39
N GLU A 4 1.82 -19.49 -7.04
CA GLU A 4 2.42 -19.73 -5.71
C GLU A 4 3.55 -18.72 -5.41
N THR A 5 4.31 -18.31 -6.42
CA THR A 5 5.36 -17.28 -6.25
C THR A 5 4.75 -15.93 -5.92
N ILE A 6 3.63 -15.57 -6.57
CA ILE A 6 2.91 -14.33 -6.28
C ILE A 6 2.31 -14.36 -4.87
N GLU A 7 1.74 -15.49 -4.45
CA GLU A 7 1.22 -15.68 -3.09
C GLU A 7 2.33 -15.53 -2.05
N HIS A 8 3.47 -16.18 -2.24
CA HIS A 8 4.62 -16.01 -1.36
C HIS A 8 5.15 -14.57 -1.33
N ILE A 9 5.13 -13.85 -2.44
CA ILE A 9 5.47 -12.42 -2.47
C ILE A 9 4.45 -11.64 -1.66
N ALA A 10 3.15 -11.90 -1.81
CA ALA A 10 2.10 -11.22 -1.08
C ALA A 10 2.27 -11.41 0.43
N ASP A 11 2.50 -12.64 0.90
CA ASP A 11 2.73 -12.94 2.32
C ASP A 11 3.93 -12.15 2.88
N ARG A 12 5.03 -12.09 2.12
CA ARG A 12 6.22 -11.35 2.55
C ARG A 12 5.98 -9.85 2.59
N VAL A 13 5.31 -9.29 1.59
CA VAL A 13 5.06 -7.84 1.50
C VAL A 13 4.03 -7.39 2.55
N LEU A 14 3.08 -8.25 2.93
CA LEU A 14 2.11 -7.98 4.00
C LEU A 14 2.75 -7.84 5.39
N ALA A 15 3.96 -8.38 5.60
CA ALA A 15 4.69 -8.30 6.86
C ALA A 15 5.45 -6.97 7.05
N TYR A 16 5.47 -6.09 6.05
CA TYR A 16 6.16 -4.80 6.12
C TYR A 16 5.27 -3.68 6.65
N GLU A 17 5.88 -2.78 7.41
CA GLU A 17 5.26 -1.52 7.84
C GLU A 17 5.26 -0.47 6.71
N GLU A 18 4.39 0.53 6.82
CA GLU A 18 4.23 1.57 5.78
C GLU A 18 5.53 2.35 5.51
N THR A 19 6.37 2.55 6.54
CA THR A 19 7.68 3.20 6.39
C THR A 19 8.62 2.39 5.51
N ASP A 20 8.64 1.07 5.68
CA ASP A 20 9.50 0.19 4.91
C ASP A 20 9.01 0.05 3.47
N LEU A 21 7.70 -0.06 3.29
CA LEU A 21 7.08 -0.05 1.96
C LEU A 21 7.37 1.26 1.22
N THR A 22 7.38 2.39 1.92
CA THR A 22 7.74 3.70 1.36
C THR A 22 9.22 3.73 0.94
N ALA A 23 10.12 3.22 1.78
CA ALA A 23 11.55 3.14 1.47
C ALA A 23 11.81 2.24 0.24
N LEU A 24 11.19 1.06 0.18
CA LEU A 24 11.26 0.15 -0.97
C LEU A 24 10.72 0.79 -2.24
N LEU A 25 9.57 1.47 -2.16
CA LEU A 25 9.01 2.16 -3.32
C LEU A 25 9.98 3.22 -3.86
N ASN A 26 10.56 4.03 -2.97
CA ASN A 26 11.52 5.07 -3.36
C ASN A 26 12.78 4.47 -3.99
N HIS A 27 13.29 3.36 -3.45
CA HIS A 27 14.42 2.63 -4.03
C HIS A 27 14.16 2.24 -5.50
N PHE A 28 13.01 1.60 -5.77
CA PHE A 28 12.67 1.20 -7.14
C PHE A 28 12.33 2.40 -8.04
N LYS A 29 11.72 3.45 -7.49
CA LYS A 29 11.45 4.72 -8.19
C LYS A 29 12.75 5.35 -8.71
N THR A 30 13.76 5.48 -7.86
CA THR A 30 15.07 6.02 -8.25
C THR A 30 15.70 5.20 -9.37
N ARG A 31 15.58 3.87 -9.33
CA ARG A 31 16.08 3.00 -10.40
C ARG A 31 15.32 3.19 -11.72
N MET A 32 14.01 3.43 -11.67
CA MET A 32 13.20 3.73 -12.85
C MET A 32 13.54 5.09 -13.48
N GLU A 33 13.81 6.10 -12.65
CA GLU A 33 14.11 7.47 -13.08
C GLU A 33 15.44 7.61 -13.83
N GLN A 34 16.40 6.71 -13.59
CA GLN A 34 17.66 6.64 -14.35
C GLN A 34 17.46 6.19 -15.81
N PHE A 35 16.28 5.66 -16.17
CA PHE A 35 15.83 5.26 -17.50
C PHE A 35 16.92 4.60 -18.37
N GLU A 36 17.36 3.41 -17.95
CA GLU A 36 18.21 2.51 -18.72
C GLU A 36 17.39 1.28 -19.14
N PRO A 37 16.77 1.27 -20.35
CA PRO A 37 15.89 0.18 -20.77
C PRO A 37 16.67 -1.14 -20.82
N GLY A 38 16.35 -2.05 -19.90
CA GLY A 38 17.00 -3.34 -19.80
C GLY A 38 16.40 -4.19 -18.66
N PRO A 39 16.85 -5.45 -18.51
CA PRO A 39 16.23 -6.39 -17.57
C PRO A 39 16.23 -5.92 -16.10
N ALA A 40 17.18 -5.06 -15.72
CA ALA A 40 17.21 -4.48 -14.36
C ALA A 40 16.13 -3.40 -14.18
N TRP A 41 15.92 -2.58 -15.20
CA TRP A 41 14.88 -1.55 -15.21
C TRP A 41 13.48 -2.18 -15.23
N GLU A 42 13.25 -3.19 -16.08
CA GLU A 42 11.96 -3.91 -16.12
C GLU A 42 11.62 -4.54 -14.76
N ARG A 43 12.61 -5.15 -14.10
CA ARG A 43 12.44 -5.67 -12.73
C ARG A 43 12.09 -4.57 -11.73
N ALA A 44 12.75 -3.41 -11.82
CA ALA A 44 12.44 -2.28 -10.95
C ALA A 44 11.01 -1.74 -11.17
N VAL A 45 10.56 -1.70 -12.43
CA VAL A 45 9.18 -1.32 -12.78
C VAL A 45 8.18 -2.29 -12.16
N ILE A 46 8.37 -3.61 -12.33
CA ILE A 46 7.48 -4.63 -11.75
C ILE A 46 7.45 -4.49 -10.22
N ALA A 47 8.61 -4.39 -9.58
CA ALA A 47 8.70 -4.26 -8.13
C ALA A 47 8.03 -2.97 -7.63
N TYR A 48 8.25 -1.83 -8.31
CA TYR A 48 7.59 -0.57 -7.98
C TYR A 48 6.06 -0.70 -8.00
N PHE A 49 5.49 -1.30 -9.05
CA PHE A 49 4.04 -1.46 -9.16
C PHE A 49 3.47 -2.43 -8.11
N LEU A 50 4.18 -3.52 -7.78
CA LEU A 50 3.76 -4.44 -6.71
C LEU A 50 3.70 -3.72 -5.36
N ILE A 51 4.77 -3.00 -4.98
CA ILE A 51 4.82 -2.27 -3.71
C ILE A 51 3.79 -1.14 -3.68
N ASN A 52 3.66 -0.38 -4.76
CA ASN A 52 2.67 0.71 -4.86
C ASN A 52 1.24 0.19 -4.70
N GLY A 53 0.92 -0.95 -5.33
CA GLY A 53 -0.38 -1.60 -5.20
C GLY A 53 -0.71 -1.95 -3.75
N VAL A 54 0.26 -2.48 -3.00
CA VAL A 54 0.08 -2.79 -1.57
C VAL A 54 -0.16 -1.53 -0.74
N ARG A 55 0.61 -0.47 -0.96
CA ARG A 55 0.44 0.82 -0.25
C ARG A 55 -0.93 1.43 -0.50
N VAL A 56 -1.38 1.49 -1.76
CA VAL A 56 -2.72 1.97 -2.12
C VAL A 56 -3.80 1.11 -1.45
N LYS A 57 -3.67 -0.22 -1.47
CA LYS A 57 -4.58 -1.14 -0.79
C LYS A 57 -4.62 -0.89 0.73
N ASN A 58 -3.48 -0.65 1.36
CA ASN A 58 -3.39 -0.34 2.79
C ASN A 58 -4.10 0.99 3.12
N ALA A 59 -3.87 2.04 2.33
CA ALA A 59 -4.55 3.32 2.49
C ALA A 59 -6.07 3.20 2.34
N LEU A 60 -6.55 2.43 1.35
CA LEU A 60 -7.98 2.15 1.18
C LEU A 60 -8.58 1.40 2.37
N LYS A 61 -7.86 0.40 2.91
CA LYS A 61 -8.29 -0.34 4.11
C LYS A 61 -8.43 0.59 5.31
N GLN A 62 -7.42 1.42 5.57
CA GLN A 62 -7.44 2.40 6.67
C GLN A 62 -8.60 3.40 6.50
N GLY A 63 -8.78 3.96 5.30
CA GLY A 63 -9.88 4.89 5.03
C GLY A 63 -11.25 4.28 5.27
N LYS A 64 -11.45 3.00 4.92
CA LYS A 64 -12.70 2.26 5.20
C LYS A 64 -12.88 2.00 6.71
N MET A 65 -11.83 1.61 7.42
CA MET A 65 -11.90 1.38 8.86
C MET A 65 -12.26 2.66 9.62
N ASN A 66 -11.60 3.78 9.29
CA ASN A 66 -11.92 5.08 9.90
C ASN A 66 -13.37 5.51 9.61
N SER A 67 -13.86 5.25 8.39
CA SER A 67 -15.26 5.54 8.02
C SER A 67 -16.26 4.65 8.76
N GLN A 68 -15.90 3.41 9.06
CA GLN A 68 -16.73 2.51 9.86
C GLN A 68 -16.76 2.95 11.32
N GLU A 69 -15.62 3.32 11.92
CA GLU A 69 -15.55 3.85 13.29
C GLU A 69 -16.43 5.10 13.48
N LEU A 70 -16.41 6.03 12.52
CA LEU A 70 -17.29 7.22 12.52
C LEU A 70 -18.78 6.87 12.46
N ASN A 71 -19.13 5.74 11.85
CA ASN A 71 -20.52 5.29 11.69
C ASN A 71 -20.97 4.33 12.81
N SER A 72 -20.06 3.67 13.53
CA SER A 72 -20.37 2.61 14.49
C SER A 72 -20.49 3.05 15.97
N GLY A 73 -20.23 4.30 16.34
CA GLY A 73 -20.37 4.71 17.75
C GLY A 73 -20.39 6.21 18.05
N ASN A 74 -21.47 6.64 18.73
CA ASN A 74 -21.61 7.88 19.50
C ASN A 74 -21.46 9.23 18.77
N ARG A 75 -22.52 9.64 18.05
CA ARG A 75 -22.88 11.07 18.11
C ARG A 75 -23.53 11.33 19.47
N PRO A 76 -22.94 12.09 20.41
CA PRO A 76 -23.71 12.59 21.54
C PRO A 76 -24.89 13.37 20.97
N ALA A 77 -26.11 13.04 21.40
CA ALA A 77 -27.30 13.75 20.98
C ALA A 77 -27.12 15.23 21.35
N LEU A 78 -26.87 16.10 20.36
CA LEU A 78 -26.81 17.53 20.58
C LEU A 78 -28.21 17.98 20.99
N ARG A 79 -28.40 18.16 22.29
CA ARG A 79 -29.66 18.65 22.86
C ARG A 79 -29.70 20.16 22.62
N VAL A 80 -30.63 20.60 21.77
CA VAL A 80 -30.90 22.03 21.59
C VAL A 80 -31.41 22.56 22.93
N VAL A 81 -30.63 23.44 23.55
CA VAL A 81 -31.06 24.20 24.73
C VAL A 81 -31.97 25.32 24.22
N LYS A 82 -33.20 25.31 24.70
CA LYS A 82 -34.26 26.25 24.33
C LYS A 82 -34.24 27.46 25.24
#